data_AF-A0A7G2C6Z4-F1
#
_entry.id   AF-A0A7G2C6Z4-F1
#
_cell.length_a   1.000
_cell.length_b   1.000
_cell.length_c   1.000
_cell.angle_alpha   90.00
_cell.angle_beta   90.00
_cell.angle_gamma   90.00
#
_symmetry.space_group_name_H-M   'P 1'
#
loop_
_entity.id
_entity.type
_entity.pdbx_description
1 polymer ?
#
loop_
_entity_poly.entity_id
_entity_poly.type
_entity_poly.pdbx_seq_one_letter_code
_entity_poly.pdbx_strand_id
1 'polypeptide(L)'
;MSQQDEIERLRAEIAERRAALDQQVKNIMDDEVKAEDIPPLEELQSTRVKLSEQVRHHKDEQDALELDLENNETNQEAYQLAVRVQRLAIFADRSAGYTENELTAEVEEVIAQDQRQSEEEVAAYIQELQAKREATLNRIANVQERSTKSAAKQGEAQEEPIDEEQQKSIQHAVSNVDEATTLSEKIKKFRALKTKLQGEVGRARREAKQSEDSMASRIRNAELTNARNTRQIKEINSKNAILTTNAQMLLNQLNVEHYGMDNAPTAKQIAQERREREATPEDSVHESVQRGESESIGSRSYAQSHASRRTSNAKPPLVAMKPTAAQRNRDTAMREERESVQRQRGMSVCSSGGDNRSVASSRRQSLSKPPLVANKPTAAQRSREEEMQRLREQKEKENAPQPRRTSVSSEGKPPSVAGKTTMSQRSRSNSLVG
;
A
#
# COMPACT_ATOMS: atom_id res chain seq x y z
N MET A 1 -17.13 11.72 -33.42
CA MET A 1 -17.70 10.81 -34.43
C MET A 1 -17.48 9.41 -33.92
N SER A 2 -18.52 8.58 -33.93
CA SER A 2 -18.40 7.18 -33.54
C SER A 2 -17.57 6.44 -34.60
N GLN A 3 -16.81 5.42 -34.20
CA GLN A 3 -16.11 4.54 -35.16
C GLN A 3 -17.08 3.90 -36.17
N GLN A 4 -18.35 3.74 -35.79
CA GLN A 4 -19.41 3.26 -36.67
C GLN A 4 -19.73 4.26 -37.80
N ASP A 5 -19.75 5.57 -37.52
CA ASP A 5 -20.04 6.61 -38.51
C ASP A 5 -18.96 6.66 -39.59
N GLU A 6 -17.70 6.41 -39.20
CA GLU A 6 -16.55 6.41 -40.11
C GLU A 6 -16.52 5.16 -41.01
N ILE A 7 -16.91 4.00 -40.47
CA ILE A 7 -17.08 2.77 -41.25
C ILE A 7 -18.21 2.91 -42.27
N GLU A 8 -19.34 3.50 -41.89
CA GLU A 8 -20.46 3.73 -42.82
C GLU A 8 -20.09 4.68 -43.95
N ARG A 9 -19.35 5.75 -43.64
CA ARG A 9 -18.83 6.68 -44.65
C ARG A 9 -17.89 6.01 -45.65
N LEU A 10 -16.94 5.21 -45.17
CA LEU A 10 -15.99 4.49 -46.05
C LEU A 10 -16.71 3.44 -46.92
N ARG A 11 -17.74 2.78 -46.39
CA ARG A 11 -18.57 1.85 -47.17
C ARG A 11 -19.33 2.56 -48.29
N ALA A 12 -19.89 3.75 -48.02
CA ALA A 12 -20.56 4.56 -49.02
C ALA A 12 -19.60 5.00 -50.14
N GLU A 13 -18.39 5.46 -49.78
CA GLU A 13 -17.38 5.87 -50.76
C GLU A 13 -16.90 4.70 -51.65
N ILE A 14 -16.74 3.50 -51.07
CA ILE A 14 -16.40 2.30 -51.85
C ILE A 14 -17.54 1.91 -52.80
N ALA A 15 -18.79 1.99 -52.35
CA ALA A 15 -19.95 1.67 -53.17
C ALA A 15 -20.10 2.66 -54.35
N GLU A 16 -19.88 3.95 -54.11
CA GLU A 16 -19.92 4.99 -55.14
C GLU A 16 -18.81 4.79 -56.19
N ARG A 17 -17.58 4.49 -55.77
CA ARG A 17 -16.48 4.18 -56.69
C ARG A 17 -16.74 2.92 -57.52
N ARG A 18 -17.33 1.88 -56.92
CA ARG A 18 -17.70 0.66 -57.64
C ARG A 18 -18.77 0.95 -58.71
N ALA A 19 -19.80 1.71 -58.37
CA ALA A 19 -20.83 2.11 -59.32
C ALA A 19 -20.27 2.95 -60.50
N ALA A 20 -19.33 3.85 -60.23
CA ALA A 20 -18.66 4.65 -61.26
C ALA A 20 -17.80 3.78 -62.20
N LEU A 21 -17.06 2.81 -61.65
CA LEU A 21 -16.26 1.86 -62.45
C LEU A 21 -17.15 0.94 -63.29
N ASP A 22 -18.23 0.42 -62.72
CA ASP A 22 -19.19 -0.43 -63.45
C ASP A 22 -19.86 0.33 -64.61
N GLN A 23 -20.17 1.61 -64.41
CA GLN A 23 -20.71 2.48 -65.46
C GLN A 23 -19.67 2.75 -66.55
N GLN A 24 -18.40 2.94 -66.20
CA GLN A 24 -17.31 3.10 -67.17
C GLN A 24 -17.10 1.83 -67.99
N VAL A 25 -17.10 0.66 -67.36
CA VAL A 25 -17.01 -0.64 -68.04
C VAL A 25 -18.19 -0.83 -68.98
N LYS A 26 -19.40 -0.49 -68.55
CA LYS A 26 -20.60 -0.56 -69.38
C LYS A 26 -20.51 0.35 -70.61
N ASN A 27 -20.05 1.60 -70.45
CA ASN A 27 -19.86 2.53 -71.56
C ASN A 27 -18.81 2.03 -72.58
N ILE A 28 -17.78 1.31 -72.11
CA ILE A 28 -16.79 0.67 -72.99
C ILE A 28 -17.37 -0.54 -73.73
N MET A 29 -18.30 -1.29 -73.10
CA MET A 29 -18.94 -2.47 -73.71
C MET A 29 -20.07 -2.12 -74.70
N ASP A 30 -20.73 -0.97 -74.53
CA ASP A 30 -21.86 -0.53 -75.37
C ASP A 30 -21.40 0.23 -76.66
N ASP A 31 -20.12 0.14 -77.04
CA ASP A 31 -19.52 0.76 -78.25
C ASP A 31 -19.67 2.30 -78.36
N GLU A 32 -20.05 3.00 -77.29
CA GLU A 32 -20.15 4.48 -77.26
C GLU A 32 -18.78 5.17 -77.12
N VAL A 33 -17.72 4.42 -76.82
CA VAL A 33 -16.35 4.92 -76.68
C VAL A 33 -15.60 4.69 -78.00
N LYS A 34 -15.12 5.78 -78.62
CA LYS A 34 -14.32 5.70 -79.86
C LYS A 34 -13.04 4.92 -79.58
N ALA A 35 -12.58 4.13 -80.55
CA ALA A 35 -11.35 3.33 -80.41
C ALA A 35 -10.07 4.15 -80.08
N GLU A 36 -10.12 5.47 -80.23
CA GLU A 36 -9.07 6.42 -79.88
C GLU A 36 -9.00 6.72 -78.37
N ASP A 37 -10.07 6.49 -77.62
CA ASP A 37 -10.15 6.76 -76.17
C ASP A 37 -9.78 5.53 -75.31
N ILE A 38 -9.56 4.37 -75.95
CA ILE A 38 -9.13 3.14 -75.29
C ILE A 38 -7.60 3.10 -75.33
N PRO A 39 -6.91 3.04 -74.16
CA PRO A 39 -5.46 2.93 -74.14
C PRO A 39 -4.98 1.72 -74.96
N PRO A 40 -3.82 1.82 -75.64
CA PRO A 40 -3.30 0.74 -76.46
C PRO A 40 -3.15 -0.56 -75.66
N LEU A 41 -3.31 -1.70 -76.34
CA LEU A 41 -3.38 -3.03 -75.71
C LEU A 41 -2.19 -3.33 -74.78
N GLU A 42 -1.00 -2.85 -75.14
CA GLU A 42 0.22 -3.02 -74.37
C GLU A 42 0.17 -2.26 -73.02
N GLU A 43 -0.42 -1.06 -73.01
CA GLU A 43 -0.65 -0.28 -71.78
C GLU A 43 -1.72 -0.92 -70.90
N LEU A 44 -2.77 -1.49 -71.50
CA LEU A 44 -3.80 -2.25 -70.77
C LEU A 44 -3.25 -3.54 -70.17
N GLN A 45 -2.34 -4.23 -70.86
CA GLN A 45 -1.66 -5.41 -70.32
C GLN A 45 -0.71 -5.03 -69.18
N SER A 46 0.05 -3.94 -69.32
CA SER A 46 0.93 -3.44 -68.26
C SER A 46 0.14 -3.02 -67.01
N THR A 47 -0.95 -2.28 -67.19
CA THR A 47 -1.82 -1.85 -66.09
C THR A 47 -2.52 -3.04 -65.43
N ARG A 48 -2.96 -4.06 -66.20
CA ARG A 48 -3.50 -5.31 -65.65
C ARG A 48 -2.49 -6.03 -64.75
N VAL A 49 -1.23 -6.14 -65.19
CA VAL A 49 -0.16 -6.76 -64.39
C VAL A 49 0.08 -5.96 -63.10
N LYS A 50 0.23 -4.64 -63.22
CA LYS A 50 0.42 -3.73 -62.06
C LYS A 50 -0.73 -3.81 -61.06
N LEU A 51 -1.98 -3.83 -61.54
CA LEU A 51 -3.15 -3.97 -60.67
C LEU A 51 -3.21 -5.36 -60.04
N SER A 52 -2.83 -6.41 -60.76
CA SER A 52 -2.76 -7.77 -60.22
C SER A 52 -1.71 -7.90 -59.12
N GLU A 53 -0.56 -7.24 -59.29
CA GLU A 53 0.50 -7.15 -58.28
C GLU A 53 0.07 -6.33 -57.06
N GLN A 54 -0.61 -5.19 -57.27
CA GLN A 54 -1.16 -4.39 -56.16
C GLN A 54 -2.22 -5.16 -55.37
N VAL A 55 -3.12 -5.87 -56.06
CA VAL A 55 -4.12 -6.73 -55.40
C VAL A 55 -3.42 -7.84 -54.62
N ARG A 56 -2.35 -8.42 -55.16
CA ARG A 56 -1.57 -9.43 -54.46
C ARG A 56 -0.85 -8.86 -53.24
N HIS A 57 -0.22 -7.70 -53.35
CA HIS A 57 0.43 -7.02 -52.22
C HIS A 57 -0.56 -6.68 -51.12
N HIS A 58 -1.72 -6.11 -51.45
CA HIS A 58 -2.75 -5.82 -50.47
C HIS A 58 -3.33 -7.08 -49.84
N LYS A 59 -3.39 -8.18 -50.59
CA LYS A 59 -3.76 -9.48 -50.03
C LYS A 59 -2.69 -9.96 -49.04
N ASP A 60 -1.41 -9.90 -49.40
CA ASP A 60 -0.32 -10.30 -48.51
C ASP A 60 -0.26 -9.42 -47.24
N GLU A 61 -0.55 -8.12 -47.35
CA GLU A 61 -0.73 -7.21 -46.20
C GLU A 61 -1.95 -7.57 -45.35
N GLN A 62 -3.08 -7.93 -45.98
CA GLN A 62 -4.27 -8.40 -45.26
C GLN A 62 -3.98 -9.71 -44.52
N ASP A 63 -3.36 -10.68 -45.18
CA ASP A 63 -2.98 -11.96 -44.60
C ASP A 63 -1.98 -11.76 -43.44
N ALA A 64 -1.05 -10.79 -43.55
CA ALA A 64 -0.12 -10.43 -42.47
C ALA A 64 -0.83 -9.77 -41.27
N LEU A 65 -1.76 -8.85 -41.52
CA LEU A 65 -2.56 -8.22 -40.46
C LEU A 65 -3.52 -9.22 -39.79
N GLU A 66 -4.09 -10.15 -40.56
CA GLU A 66 -4.90 -11.25 -40.03
C GLU A 66 -4.06 -12.12 -39.10
N LEU A 67 -2.83 -12.47 -39.49
CA LEU A 67 -1.91 -13.25 -38.65
C LEU A 67 -1.49 -12.48 -37.38
N ASP A 68 -1.29 -11.16 -37.46
CA ASP A 68 -1.03 -10.32 -36.29
C ASP A 68 -2.23 -10.23 -35.35
N LEU A 69 -3.45 -10.21 -35.89
CA LEU A 69 -4.68 -10.24 -35.10
C LEU A 69 -4.83 -11.60 -34.41
N GLU A 70 -4.63 -12.72 -35.10
CA GLU A 70 -4.67 -14.07 -34.52
C GLU A 70 -3.60 -14.25 -33.41
N ASN A 71 -2.40 -13.69 -33.61
CA ASN A 71 -1.34 -13.67 -32.60
C ASN A 71 -1.71 -12.85 -31.36
N ASN A 72 -2.50 -11.79 -31.54
CA ASN A 72 -2.99 -10.97 -30.42
C ASN A 72 -4.21 -11.59 -29.73
N GLU A 73 -5.08 -12.29 -30.44
CA GLU A 73 -6.21 -13.02 -29.88
C GLU A 73 -5.76 -14.19 -28.99
N THR A 74 -4.64 -14.83 -29.34
CA THR A 74 -4.02 -15.89 -28.54
C THR A 74 -3.15 -15.35 -27.40
N ASN A 75 -3.04 -14.03 -27.23
CA ASN A 75 -2.26 -13.44 -26.16
C ASN A 75 -2.95 -13.64 -24.80
N GLN A 76 -2.57 -14.74 -24.14
CA GLN A 76 -3.11 -15.18 -22.86
C GLN A 76 -3.08 -14.08 -21.78
N GLU A 77 -2.13 -13.15 -21.86
CA GLU A 77 -2.01 -12.01 -20.96
C GLU A 77 -3.17 -11.02 -21.11
N ALA A 78 -3.63 -10.77 -22.33
CA ALA A 78 -4.77 -9.89 -22.60
C ALA A 78 -6.08 -10.48 -22.04
N TYR A 79 -6.29 -11.80 -22.22
CA TYR A 79 -7.44 -12.49 -21.65
C TYR A 79 -7.41 -12.50 -20.12
N GLN A 80 -6.25 -12.78 -19.51
CA GLN A 80 -6.09 -12.73 -18.05
C GLN A 80 -6.34 -11.32 -17.50
N LEU A 81 -5.87 -10.29 -18.21
CA LEU A 81 -6.10 -8.89 -17.85
C LEU A 81 -7.59 -8.54 -17.95
N ALA A 82 -8.27 -8.93 -19.03
CA ALA A 82 -9.70 -8.70 -19.21
C ALA A 82 -10.53 -9.37 -18.10
N VAL A 83 -10.23 -10.64 -17.77
CA VAL A 83 -10.89 -11.34 -16.66
C VAL A 83 -10.64 -10.64 -15.32
N ARG A 84 -9.42 -10.13 -15.08
CA ARG A 84 -9.11 -9.38 -13.87
C ARG A 84 -9.89 -8.07 -13.79
N VAL A 85 -9.98 -7.33 -14.89
CA VAL A 85 -10.76 -6.09 -14.97
C VAL A 85 -12.24 -6.37 -14.72
N GLN A 86 -12.80 -7.43 -15.33
CA GLN A 86 -14.19 -7.82 -15.10
C GLN A 86 -14.46 -8.18 -13.64
N ARG A 87 -13.57 -8.91 -12.99
CA ARG A 87 -13.68 -9.23 -11.55
C ARG A 87 -13.64 -7.97 -10.69
N LEU A 88 -12.78 -7.00 -11.02
CA LEU A 88 -12.69 -5.72 -10.31
C LEU A 88 -13.95 -4.87 -10.51
N ALA A 89 -14.53 -4.85 -11.71
CA ALA A 89 -15.78 -4.17 -11.99
C ALA A 89 -16.93 -4.77 -11.15
N ILE A 90 -17.09 -6.10 -11.17
CA ILE A 90 -18.10 -6.79 -10.34
C ILE A 90 -17.91 -6.49 -8.85
N PHE A 91 -16.67 -6.45 -8.36
CA PHE A 91 -16.39 -6.10 -6.98
C PHE A 91 -16.77 -4.65 -6.65
N ALA A 92 -16.45 -3.71 -7.53
CA ALA A 92 -16.81 -2.30 -7.36
C ALA A 92 -18.34 -2.12 -7.33
N ASP A 93 -19.06 -2.74 -8.26
CA ASP A 93 -20.53 -2.66 -8.33
C ASP A 93 -21.17 -3.25 -7.06
N ARG A 94 -20.68 -4.41 -6.60
CA ARG A 94 -21.17 -5.03 -5.36
C ARG A 94 -20.84 -4.20 -4.12
N SER A 95 -19.66 -3.59 -4.07
CA SER A 95 -19.27 -2.73 -2.94
C SER A 95 -20.14 -1.49 -2.88
N ALA A 96 -20.41 -0.86 -4.02
CA ALA A 96 -21.33 0.27 -4.11
C ALA A 96 -22.75 -0.14 -3.65
N GLY A 97 -23.25 -1.28 -4.14
CA GLY A 97 -24.54 -1.83 -3.71
C GLY A 97 -24.61 -2.12 -2.20
N TYR A 98 -23.56 -2.69 -1.62
CA TYR A 98 -23.49 -2.94 -0.18
C TYR A 98 -23.50 -1.63 0.62
N THR A 99 -22.73 -0.63 0.20
CA THR A 99 -22.68 0.67 0.90
C THR A 99 -23.99 1.43 0.85
N GLU A 100 -24.74 1.34 -0.24
CA GLU A 100 -26.00 2.06 -0.41
C GLU A 100 -27.17 1.36 0.28
N ASN A 101 -27.21 0.01 0.23
CA ASN A 101 -28.41 -0.73 0.63
C ASN A 101 -28.28 -1.49 1.96
N GLU A 102 -27.09 -2.01 2.29
CA GLU A 102 -26.92 -2.96 3.40
C GLU A 102 -26.20 -2.32 4.60
N LEU A 103 -25.16 -1.51 4.34
CA LEU A 103 -24.33 -0.92 5.40
C LEU A 103 -25.12 -0.02 6.35
N THR A 104 -26.07 0.76 5.82
CA THR A 104 -26.90 1.65 6.63
C THR A 104 -27.79 0.87 7.59
N ALA A 105 -28.43 -0.20 7.11
CA ALA A 105 -29.25 -1.08 7.93
C ALA A 105 -28.44 -1.81 9.00
N GLU A 106 -27.24 -2.30 8.67
CA GLU A 106 -26.35 -2.94 9.65
C GLU A 106 -25.88 -1.95 10.73
N VAL A 107 -25.53 -0.72 10.35
CA VAL A 107 -25.14 0.33 11.31
C VAL A 107 -26.31 0.69 12.23
N GLU A 108 -27.52 0.81 11.68
CA GLU A 108 -28.73 1.06 12.48
C GLU A 108 -29.05 -0.10 13.43
N GLU A 109 -28.86 -1.34 13.01
CA GLU A 109 -29.03 -2.53 13.87
C GLU A 109 -28.03 -2.52 15.04
N VAL A 110 -26.76 -2.22 14.76
CA VAL A 110 -25.72 -2.12 15.80
C VAL A 110 -26.04 -0.99 16.78
N ILE A 111 -26.47 0.17 16.29
CA ILE A 111 -26.88 1.30 17.15
C ILE A 111 -28.08 0.90 18.01
N ALA A 112 -29.08 0.23 17.44
CA ALA A 112 -30.26 -0.22 18.18
C ALA A 112 -29.89 -1.27 19.24
N GLN A 113 -28.93 -2.16 18.95
CA GLN A 113 -28.44 -3.14 19.91
C GLN A 113 -27.67 -2.47 21.07
N ASP A 114 -26.82 -1.49 20.77
CA ASP A 114 -26.08 -0.72 21.77
C ASP A 114 -27.03 0.09 22.67
N GLN A 115 -28.07 0.69 22.09
CA GLN A 115 -29.12 1.38 22.85
C GLN A 115 -29.86 0.42 23.79
N ARG A 116 -30.26 -0.77 23.33
CA ARG A 116 -30.90 -1.77 24.19
C ARG A 116 -30.00 -2.21 25.34
N GLN A 117 -28.72 -2.49 25.06
CA GLN A 117 -27.76 -2.86 26.10
C GLN A 117 -27.58 -1.73 27.12
N SER A 118 -27.47 -0.48 26.65
CA SER A 118 -27.39 0.68 27.53
C SER A 118 -28.64 0.84 28.40
N GLU A 119 -29.83 0.66 27.84
CA GLU A 119 -31.10 0.71 28.58
C GLU A 119 -31.19 -0.41 29.62
N GLU A 120 -30.76 -1.63 29.29
CA GLU A 120 -30.70 -2.77 30.22
C GLU A 120 -29.72 -2.50 31.38
N GLU A 121 -28.54 -1.96 31.09
CA GLU A 121 -27.55 -1.58 32.10
C GLU A 121 -28.08 -0.48 33.02
N VAL A 122 -28.74 0.54 32.47
CA VAL A 122 -29.37 1.62 33.23
C VAL A 122 -30.50 1.07 34.11
N ALA A 123 -31.34 0.18 33.58
CA ALA A 123 -32.41 -0.47 34.34
C ALA A 123 -31.84 -1.32 35.50
N ALA A 124 -30.79 -2.11 35.24
CA ALA A 124 -30.10 -2.89 36.26
C ALA A 124 -29.50 -1.98 37.36
N TYR A 125 -28.90 -0.86 36.98
CA TYR A 125 -28.36 0.11 37.93
C TYR A 125 -29.46 0.76 38.79
N ILE A 126 -30.61 1.10 38.19
CA ILE A 126 -31.77 1.61 38.92
C ILE A 126 -32.27 0.58 39.93
N GLN A 127 -32.37 -0.69 39.55
CA GLN A 127 -32.74 -1.77 40.48
C GLN A 127 -31.74 -1.90 41.63
N GLU A 128 -30.44 -1.80 41.36
CA GLU A 128 -29.41 -1.83 42.40
C GLU A 128 -29.55 -0.65 43.38
N LEU A 129 -29.86 0.55 42.87
CA LEU A 129 -30.11 1.73 43.70
C LEU A 129 -31.39 1.60 44.53
N GLN A 130 -32.45 1.04 43.96
CA GLN A 130 -33.70 0.76 44.68
C GLN A 130 -33.48 -0.26 45.79
N ALA A 131 -32.78 -1.37 45.52
CA ALA A 131 -32.42 -2.36 46.52
C ALA A 131 -31.56 -1.76 47.65
N LYS A 132 -30.60 -0.90 47.32
CA LYS A 132 -29.81 -0.15 48.33
C LYS A 132 -30.69 0.78 49.16
N ARG A 133 -31.65 1.47 48.55
CA ARG A 133 -32.60 2.35 49.24
C ARG A 133 -33.52 1.57 50.18
N GLU A 134 -34.03 0.43 49.76
CA GLU A 134 -34.84 -0.44 50.62
C GLU A 134 -34.04 -0.99 51.79
N ALA A 135 -32.80 -1.42 51.55
CA ALA A 135 -31.92 -1.88 52.61
C ALA A 135 -31.59 -0.78 53.64
N THR A 136 -31.43 0.48 53.22
CA THR A 136 -31.22 1.60 54.15
C THR A 136 -32.49 1.97 54.89
N LEU A 137 -33.66 1.97 54.24
CA LEU A 137 -34.95 2.19 54.91
C LEU A 137 -35.22 1.12 55.97
N ASN A 138 -34.97 -0.16 55.66
CA ASN A 138 -35.11 -1.25 56.63
C ASN A 138 -34.16 -1.09 57.82
N ARG A 139 -32.91 -0.63 57.59
CA ARG A 139 -31.99 -0.31 58.68
C ARG A 139 -32.51 0.84 59.54
N ILE A 140 -33.04 1.89 58.94
CA ILE A 140 -33.61 3.03 59.67
C ILE A 140 -34.81 2.57 60.51
N ALA A 141 -35.73 1.80 59.92
CA ALA A 141 -36.88 1.24 60.62
C ALA A 141 -36.45 0.36 61.81
N ASN A 142 -35.48 -0.54 61.61
CA ASN A 142 -34.91 -1.37 62.68
C ASN A 142 -34.26 -0.53 63.79
N VAL A 143 -33.58 0.58 63.45
CA VAL A 143 -32.98 1.49 64.44
C VAL A 143 -34.06 2.25 65.21
N GLN A 144 -35.12 2.70 64.53
CA GLN A 144 -36.28 3.36 65.18
C GLN A 144 -37.05 2.39 66.09
N GLU A 145 -37.26 1.14 65.66
CA GLU A 145 -37.90 0.10 66.48
C GLU A 145 -37.04 -0.24 67.71
N ARG A 146 -35.72 -0.38 67.55
CA ARG A 146 -34.80 -0.56 68.69
C ARG A 146 -34.80 0.66 69.62
N SER A 147 -34.80 1.87 69.07
CA SER A 147 -34.83 3.11 69.87
C SER A 147 -36.13 3.24 70.67
N THR A 148 -37.28 2.91 70.07
CA THR A 148 -38.59 2.95 70.75
C THR A 148 -38.71 1.84 71.80
N LYS A 149 -38.25 0.63 71.52
CA LYS A 149 -38.18 -0.46 72.50
C LYS A 149 -37.21 -0.16 73.65
N SER A 150 -36.06 0.46 73.39
CA SER A 150 -35.13 0.88 74.45
C SER A 150 -35.65 2.06 75.25
N ALA A 151 -36.36 3.01 74.64
CA ALA A 151 -37.05 4.09 75.35
C ALA A 151 -38.20 3.56 76.24
N ALA A 152 -38.86 2.47 75.84
CA ALA A 152 -39.86 1.77 76.65
C ALA A 152 -39.25 0.89 77.77
N LYS A 153 -38.00 0.42 77.61
CA LYS A 153 -37.30 -0.42 78.60
C LYS A 153 -36.43 0.37 79.60
N GLN A 154 -36.21 1.66 79.43
CA GLN A 154 -35.61 2.54 80.45
C GLN A 154 -36.61 2.94 81.56
N GLY A 155 -37.51 2.02 81.92
CA GLY A 155 -38.44 2.15 83.04
C GLY A 155 -38.01 1.38 84.29
N GLU A 156 -37.25 0.29 84.18
CA GLU A 156 -36.88 -0.52 85.34
C GLU A 156 -35.47 -1.10 85.19
N ALA A 157 -34.61 -0.65 86.10
CA ALA A 157 -33.29 -1.22 86.33
C ALA A 157 -33.45 -2.44 87.23
N GLN A 158 -32.91 -3.59 86.81
CA GLN A 158 -32.43 -4.61 87.74
C GLN A 158 -31.39 -5.49 87.06
N GLU A 159 -30.25 -5.64 87.73
CA GLU A 159 -29.21 -6.61 87.42
C GLU A 159 -29.68 -7.99 87.85
N GLU A 160 -29.74 -8.94 86.91
CA GLU A 160 -29.90 -10.36 87.21
C GLU A 160 -29.13 -11.22 86.16
N PRO A 161 -28.82 -12.49 86.50
CA PRO A 161 -27.67 -13.22 85.97
C PRO A 161 -27.88 -13.71 84.53
N ILE A 162 -26.78 -14.14 83.89
CA ILE A 162 -26.69 -14.45 82.45
C ILE A 162 -27.76 -15.45 81.99
N ASP A 163 -28.80 -14.93 81.35
CA ASP A 163 -29.96 -15.62 80.79
C ASP A 163 -29.66 -16.33 79.44
N GLU A 164 -30.48 -17.29 79.00
CA GLU A 164 -30.34 -18.01 77.72
C GLU A 164 -30.33 -17.05 76.50
N GLU A 165 -30.98 -15.89 76.62
CA GLU A 165 -30.90 -14.80 75.64
C GLU A 165 -29.49 -14.18 75.57
N GLN A 166 -28.78 -14.06 76.69
CA GLN A 166 -27.40 -13.57 76.69
C GLN A 166 -26.45 -14.57 76.02
N GLN A 167 -26.66 -15.88 76.20
CA GLN A 167 -25.91 -16.92 75.49
C GLN A 167 -26.13 -16.88 73.97
N LYS A 168 -27.38 -16.71 73.52
CA LYS A 168 -27.69 -16.50 72.09
C LYS A 168 -27.06 -15.20 71.55
N SER A 169 -27.06 -14.13 72.35
CA SER A 169 -26.41 -12.87 71.96
C SER A 169 -24.89 -13.02 71.82
N ILE A 170 -24.26 -13.80 72.69
CA ILE A 170 -22.82 -14.09 72.64
C ILE A 170 -22.50 -14.95 71.41
N GLN A 171 -23.31 -15.96 71.09
CA GLN A 171 -23.13 -16.75 69.87
C GLN A 171 -23.31 -15.92 68.60
N HIS A 172 -24.31 -15.02 68.55
CA HIS A 172 -24.47 -14.08 67.44
C HIS A 172 -23.32 -13.06 67.36
N ALA A 173 -22.79 -12.60 68.49
CA ALA A 173 -21.64 -11.71 68.51
C ALA A 173 -20.38 -12.41 67.97
N VAL A 174 -20.14 -13.68 68.35
CA VAL A 174 -19.04 -14.50 67.82
C VAL A 174 -19.21 -14.74 66.31
N SER A 175 -20.40 -15.15 65.86
CA SER A 175 -20.70 -15.33 64.44
C SER A 175 -20.51 -14.04 63.62
N ASN A 176 -20.89 -12.89 64.16
CA ASN A 176 -20.68 -11.59 63.51
C ASN A 176 -19.20 -11.21 63.45
N VAL A 177 -18.40 -11.57 64.46
CA VAL A 177 -16.95 -11.36 64.43
C VAL A 177 -16.31 -12.23 63.35
N ASP A 178 -16.71 -13.50 63.22
CA ASP A 178 -16.22 -14.38 62.16
C ASP A 178 -16.63 -13.87 60.77
N GLU A 179 -17.90 -13.45 60.58
CA GLU A 179 -18.31 -12.81 59.33
C GLU A 179 -17.54 -11.51 59.05
N ALA A 180 -17.27 -10.69 60.06
CA ALA A 180 -16.46 -9.48 59.91
C ALA A 180 -15.02 -9.79 59.47
N THR A 181 -14.43 -10.88 59.96
CA THR A 181 -13.09 -11.32 59.51
C THR A 181 -13.12 -11.80 58.05
N THR A 182 -14.10 -12.62 57.66
CA THR A 182 -14.21 -13.09 56.27
C THR A 182 -14.50 -11.96 55.28
N LEU A 183 -15.32 -10.97 55.66
CA LEU A 183 -15.56 -9.76 54.86
C LEU A 183 -14.30 -8.89 54.77
N SER A 184 -13.53 -8.76 55.85
CA SER A 184 -12.23 -8.08 55.85
C SER A 184 -11.24 -8.73 54.87
N GLU A 185 -11.18 -10.06 54.84
CA GLU A 185 -10.36 -10.81 53.88
C GLU A 185 -10.82 -10.61 52.43
N LYS A 186 -12.13 -10.65 52.17
CA LYS A 186 -12.69 -10.36 50.84
C LYS A 186 -12.34 -8.94 50.40
N ILE A 187 -12.47 -7.95 51.29
CA ILE A 187 -12.08 -6.56 51.01
C ILE A 187 -10.58 -6.47 50.67
N LYS A 188 -9.71 -7.19 51.40
CA LYS A 188 -8.28 -7.26 51.08
C LYS A 188 -8.04 -7.85 49.68
N LYS A 189 -8.72 -8.96 49.34
CA LYS A 189 -8.63 -9.58 48.00
C LYS A 189 -9.12 -8.64 46.89
N PHE A 190 -10.24 -7.96 47.08
CA PHE A 190 -10.75 -6.99 46.11
C PHE A 190 -9.83 -5.77 45.94
N ARG A 191 -9.22 -5.28 47.03
CA ARG A 191 -8.20 -4.22 46.95
C ARG A 191 -6.98 -4.68 46.15
N ALA A 192 -6.48 -5.89 46.39
CA ALA A 192 -5.35 -6.44 45.63
C ALA A 192 -5.69 -6.62 44.13
N LEU A 193 -6.88 -7.15 43.83
CA LEU A 193 -7.36 -7.30 42.45
C LEU A 193 -7.52 -5.94 41.75
N LYS A 194 -8.09 -4.94 42.45
CA LYS A 194 -8.20 -3.57 41.93
C LYS A 194 -6.83 -3.00 41.56
N THR A 195 -5.84 -3.11 42.45
CA THR A 195 -4.47 -2.62 42.17
C THR A 195 -3.83 -3.37 41.01
N LYS A 196 -4.05 -4.70 40.91
CA LYS A 196 -3.56 -5.51 39.79
C LYS A 196 -4.18 -5.06 38.46
N LEU A 197 -5.50 -4.93 38.39
CA LEU A 197 -6.21 -4.47 37.19
C LEU A 197 -5.83 -3.05 36.81
N GLN A 198 -5.69 -2.13 37.77
CA GLN A 198 -5.18 -0.78 37.49
C GLN A 198 -3.76 -0.80 36.90
N GLY A 199 -2.91 -1.71 37.38
CA GLY A 199 -1.58 -1.94 36.82
C GLY A 199 -1.60 -2.49 35.39
N GLU A 200 -2.47 -3.47 35.13
CA GLU A 200 -2.67 -4.08 33.80
C GLU A 200 -3.22 -3.07 32.79
N VAL A 201 -4.25 -2.29 33.15
CA VAL A 201 -4.77 -1.19 32.32
C VAL A 201 -3.68 -0.16 32.02
N GLY A 202 -2.86 0.20 33.02
CA GLY A 202 -1.74 1.11 32.84
C GLY A 202 -0.61 0.57 31.95
N ARG A 203 -0.43 -0.75 31.86
CA ARG A 203 0.51 -1.39 30.92
C ARG A 203 -0.08 -1.45 29.51
N ALA A 204 -1.31 -1.94 29.36
CA ALA A 204 -2.01 -2.01 28.08
C ALA A 204 -2.10 -0.64 27.41
N ARG A 205 -2.38 0.44 28.18
CA ARG A 205 -2.41 1.80 27.64
C ARG A 205 -1.04 2.27 27.14
N ARG A 206 0.05 1.88 27.81
CA ARG A 206 1.42 2.21 27.37
C ARG A 206 1.82 1.43 26.12
N GLU A 207 1.49 0.14 26.07
CA GLU A 207 1.75 -0.72 24.91
C GLU A 207 0.94 -0.27 23.68
N ALA A 208 -0.34 0.08 23.87
CA ALA A 208 -1.18 0.65 22.83
C ALA A 208 -0.59 1.96 22.29
N LYS A 209 -0.21 2.88 23.18
CA LYS A 209 0.44 4.14 22.78
C LYS A 209 1.76 3.92 22.06
N GLN A 210 2.59 2.98 22.51
CA GLN A 210 3.86 2.65 21.86
C GLN A 210 3.63 2.05 20.46
N SER A 211 2.60 1.21 20.30
CA SER A 211 2.19 0.67 19.00
C SER A 211 1.69 1.77 18.07
N GLU A 212 0.86 2.68 18.57
CA GLU A 212 0.36 3.85 17.85
C GLU A 212 1.51 4.75 17.37
N ASP A 213 2.44 5.10 18.26
CA ASP A 213 3.64 5.89 17.91
C ASP A 213 4.52 5.19 16.88
N SER A 214 4.64 3.85 16.95
CA SER A 214 5.36 3.04 15.96
C SER A 214 4.68 3.07 14.59
N MET A 215 3.35 2.89 14.56
CA MET A 215 2.58 2.96 13.32
C MET A 215 2.62 4.36 12.70
N ALA A 216 2.45 5.41 13.50
CA ALA A 216 2.56 6.79 13.05
C ALA A 216 3.95 7.08 12.44
N SER A 217 5.01 6.56 13.05
CA SER A 217 6.38 6.70 12.52
C SER A 217 6.56 5.96 11.18
N ARG A 218 5.97 4.76 11.04
CA ARG A 218 5.99 4.01 9.78
C ARG A 218 5.21 4.71 8.67
N ILE A 219 4.04 5.26 8.98
CA ILE A 219 3.22 6.03 8.04
C ILE A 219 4.01 7.25 7.54
N ARG A 220 4.59 8.04 8.43
CA ARG A 220 5.44 9.19 8.03
C ARG A 220 6.61 8.78 7.14
N ASN A 221 7.27 7.66 7.43
CA ASN A 221 8.37 7.16 6.59
C ASN A 221 7.87 6.68 5.21
N ALA A 222 6.69 6.07 5.15
CA ALA A 222 6.06 5.68 3.89
C ALA A 222 5.66 6.90 3.06
N GLU A 223 5.09 7.93 3.68
CA GLU A 223 4.76 9.21 3.04
C GLU A 223 5.99 9.90 2.46
N LEU A 224 7.09 9.99 3.23
CA LEU A 224 8.37 10.54 2.76
C LEU A 224 8.93 9.75 1.56
N THR A 225 8.81 8.41 1.60
CA THR A 225 9.24 7.55 0.50
C THR A 225 8.38 7.76 -0.74
N ASN A 226 7.06 7.88 -0.58
CA ASN A 226 6.13 8.11 -1.67
C ASN A 226 6.35 9.49 -2.32
N ALA A 227 6.60 10.52 -1.50
CA ALA A 227 6.97 11.85 -1.97
C ALA A 227 8.28 11.83 -2.77
N ARG A 228 9.28 11.05 -2.34
CA ARG A 228 10.53 10.84 -3.08
C ARG A 228 10.29 10.15 -4.42
N ASN A 229 9.51 9.07 -4.44
CA ASN A 229 9.19 8.33 -5.66
C ASN A 229 8.44 9.22 -6.66
N THR A 230 7.49 10.01 -6.18
CA THR A 230 6.75 10.98 -7.01
C THR A 230 7.69 12.00 -7.65
N ARG A 231 8.68 12.52 -6.91
CA ARG A 231 9.70 13.43 -7.46
C ARG A 231 10.56 12.74 -8.52
N GLN A 232 10.97 11.50 -8.27
CA GLN A 232 11.78 10.73 -9.21
C GLN A 232 11.02 10.44 -10.51
N ILE A 233 9.72 10.10 -10.43
CA ILE A 233 8.87 9.93 -11.62
C ILE A 233 8.80 11.23 -12.42
N LYS A 234 8.59 12.38 -11.77
CA LYS A 234 8.60 13.68 -12.44
C LYS A 234 9.93 13.98 -13.12
N GLU A 235 11.04 13.65 -12.48
CA GLU A 235 12.38 13.84 -13.05
C GLU A 235 12.61 12.94 -14.27
N ILE A 236 12.22 11.66 -14.20
CA ILE A 236 12.32 10.72 -15.33
C ILE A 236 11.44 11.19 -16.49
N ASN A 237 10.20 11.62 -16.22
CA ASN A 237 9.29 12.12 -17.25
C ASN A 237 9.85 13.38 -17.92
N SER A 238 10.44 14.29 -17.16
CA SER A 238 11.12 15.48 -17.70
C SER A 238 12.32 15.09 -18.59
N LYS A 239 13.17 14.16 -18.14
CA LYS A 239 14.28 13.64 -18.94
C LYS A 239 13.81 12.96 -20.22
N ASN A 240 12.77 12.14 -20.15
CA ASN A 240 12.18 11.49 -21.32
C ASN A 240 11.61 12.51 -22.31
N ALA A 241 10.97 13.58 -21.83
CA ALA A 241 10.51 14.67 -22.68
C ALA A 241 11.69 15.34 -23.40
N ILE A 242 12.78 15.67 -22.68
CA ILE A 242 14.00 16.26 -23.27
C ILE A 242 14.62 15.31 -24.31
N LEU A 243 14.74 14.02 -24.00
CA LEU A 243 15.27 13.03 -24.94
C LEU A 243 14.42 12.92 -26.20
N THR A 244 13.08 12.96 -26.05
CA THR A 244 12.14 12.93 -27.17
C THR A 244 12.31 14.16 -28.05
N THR A 245 12.40 15.35 -27.44
CA THR A 245 12.66 16.60 -28.18
C THR A 245 14.03 16.59 -28.88
N ASN A 246 15.07 16.10 -28.21
CA ASN A 246 16.40 15.97 -28.81
C ASN A 246 16.40 14.98 -29.98
N ALA A 247 15.71 13.84 -29.85
CA ALA A 247 15.57 12.87 -30.93
C ALA A 247 14.83 13.49 -32.13
N GLN A 248 13.73 14.23 -31.88
CA GLN A 248 13.01 14.96 -32.92
C GLN A 248 13.87 16.02 -33.59
N MET A 249 14.65 16.78 -32.81
CA MET A 249 15.57 17.79 -33.34
C MET A 249 16.68 17.16 -34.19
N LEU A 250 17.29 16.06 -33.74
CA LEU A 250 18.32 15.34 -34.50
C LEU A 250 17.74 14.74 -35.79
N LEU A 251 16.54 14.16 -35.73
CA LEU A 251 15.83 13.71 -36.93
C LEU A 251 15.58 14.87 -37.90
N ASN A 252 15.18 16.03 -37.39
CA ASN A 252 14.98 17.22 -38.21
C ASN A 252 16.31 17.74 -38.81
N GLN A 253 17.41 17.72 -38.04
CA GLN A 253 18.73 18.09 -38.54
C GLN A 253 19.19 17.12 -39.64
N LEU A 254 19.07 15.81 -39.41
CA LEU A 254 19.37 14.79 -40.42
C LEU A 254 18.52 14.98 -41.68
N ASN A 255 17.24 15.29 -41.53
CA ASN A 255 16.36 15.57 -42.67
C ASN A 255 16.81 16.82 -43.42
N VAL A 256 17.20 17.89 -42.72
CA VAL A 256 17.72 19.11 -43.35
C VAL A 256 19.09 18.89 -44.01
N GLU A 257 19.98 18.09 -43.43
CA GLU A 257 21.26 17.76 -44.05
C GLU A 257 21.10 16.86 -45.28
N HIS A 258 20.21 15.86 -45.19
CA HIS A 258 20.03 14.89 -46.25
C HIS A 258 19.25 15.46 -47.43
N TYR A 259 18.30 16.35 -47.17
CA TYR A 259 17.42 16.87 -48.20
C TYR A 259 17.56 18.38 -48.45
N GLY A 260 18.10 19.18 -47.53
CA GLY A 260 18.16 20.64 -47.59
C GLY A 260 17.03 21.31 -46.79
N MET A 261 17.19 22.61 -46.46
CA MET A 261 16.21 23.38 -45.63
C MET A 261 14.79 23.41 -46.21
N ASP A 262 14.65 23.37 -47.55
CA ASP A 262 13.37 23.50 -48.25
C ASP A 262 12.96 22.26 -49.08
N ASN A 263 13.77 21.20 -49.03
CA ASN A 263 13.66 20.06 -49.95
C ASN A 263 13.40 18.73 -49.23
N ALA A 264 13.10 18.75 -47.93
CA ALA A 264 12.69 17.56 -47.19
C ALA A 264 11.48 16.90 -47.87
N PRO A 265 11.59 15.65 -48.34
CA PRO A 265 10.55 15.01 -49.10
C PRO A 265 9.34 14.88 -48.19
N THR A 266 8.21 15.37 -48.69
CA THR A 266 6.96 15.27 -47.94
C THR A 266 6.63 13.79 -47.73
N ALA A 267 5.88 13.44 -46.69
CA ALA A 267 5.49 12.03 -46.45
C ALA A 267 4.89 11.36 -47.70
N LYS A 268 4.25 12.14 -48.58
CA LYS A 268 3.78 11.71 -49.91
C LYS A 268 4.90 11.41 -50.91
N GLN A 269 5.96 12.21 -50.97
CA GLN A 269 7.12 12.01 -51.85
C GLN A 269 7.98 10.82 -51.39
N ILE A 270 8.16 10.61 -50.08
CA ILE A 270 8.86 9.42 -49.55
C ILE A 270 8.09 8.14 -49.89
N ALA A 271 6.75 8.19 -49.75
CA ALA A 271 5.89 7.08 -50.15
C ALA A 271 5.93 6.82 -51.67
N GLN A 272 6.04 7.88 -52.48
CA GLN A 272 6.14 7.78 -53.94
C GLN A 272 7.52 7.28 -54.41
N GLU A 273 8.63 7.76 -53.82
CA GLU A 273 9.99 7.30 -54.15
C GLU A 273 10.22 5.85 -53.72
N ARG A 274 9.63 5.39 -52.60
CA ARG A 274 9.61 3.95 -52.25
C ARG A 274 8.86 3.15 -53.29
N ARG A 275 7.69 3.64 -53.73
CA ARG A 275 6.89 3.02 -54.78
C ARG A 275 7.60 2.97 -56.13
N GLU A 276 8.43 3.96 -56.44
CA GLU A 276 9.24 4.03 -57.67
C GLU A 276 10.49 3.13 -57.60
N ARG A 277 11.18 3.05 -56.44
CA ARG A 277 12.30 2.10 -56.23
C ARG A 277 11.85 0.65 -56.27
N GLU A 278 10.67 0.35 -55.75
CA GLU A 278 10.09 -1.00 -55.81
C GLU A 278 9.57 -1.36 -57.21
N ALA A 279 9.39 -0.36 -58.10
CA ALA A 279 8.90 -0.56 -59.47
C ALA A 279 10.00 -0.73 -60.53
N THR A 280 11.27 -0.46 -60.22
CA THR A 280 12.41 -0.76 -61.12
C THR A 280 13.03 -2.11 -60.74
N PRO A 281 12.93 -3.16 -61.58
CA PRO A 281 13.58 -4.44 -61.29
C PRO A 281 15.09 -4.29 -61.42
N GLU A 282 15.84 -4.70 -60.40
CA GLU A 282 17.30 -4.74 -60.46
C GLU A 282 17.77 -5.79 -61.47
N ASP A 283 18.48 -5.34 -62.52
CA ASP A 283 19.35 -6.20 -63.32
C ASP A 283 20.53 -6.67 -62.44
N SER A 284 20.58 -7.97 -62.20
CA SER A 284 21.60 -8.67 -61.42
C SER A 284 23.00 -8.60 -62.04
N VAL A 285 24.07 -8.46 -61.25
CA VAL A 285 25.35 -9.17 -61.52
C VAL A 285 26.10 -9.52 -60.23
N HIS A 286 26.31 -10.82 -60.00
CA HIS A 286 27.28 -11.40 -59.07
C HIS A 286 28.72 -11.01 -59.46
N GLU A 287 29.55 -10.56 -58.51
CA GLU A 287 31.00 -10.60 -58.69
C GLU A 287 31.70 -11.25 -57.48
N SER A 288 32.13 -12.49 -57.69
CA SER A 288 33.05 -13.24 -56.84
C SER A 288 34.49 -12.80 -57.11
N VAL A 289 35.19 -12.24 -56.12
CA VAL A 289 36.66 -12.07 -56.17
C VAL A 289 37.33 -12.57 -54.90
N GLN A 290 38.30 -13.45 -55.15
CA GLN A 290 39.21 -14.15 -54.28
C GLN A 290 40.59 -13.46 -54.39
N ARG A 291 41.11 -12.88 -53.29
CA ARG A 291 42.52 -12.47 -53.02
C ARG A 291 42.44 -11.43 -51.89
N GLY A 292 43.33 -11.37 -50.92
CA GLY A 292 44.67 -11.91 -50.79
C GLY A 292 45.38 -11.06 -49.73
N GLU A 293 46.37 -11.67 -49.10
CA GLU A 293 47.23 -11.13 -48.06
C GLU A 293 47.80 -9.73 -48.39
N SER A 294 47.94 -8.90 -47.35
CA SER A 294 49.00 -7.90 -47.25
C SER A 294 49.29 -7.62 -45.77
N GLU A 295 50.29 -8.34 -45.30
CA GLU A 295 51.41 -7.88 -44.47
C GLU A 295 51.28 -6.47 -43.86
N SER A 296 51.17 -6.43 -42.52
CA SER A 296 51.78 -5.35 -41.74
C SER A 296 53.09 -5.89 -41.12
N ILE A 297 54.16 -5.30 -41.63
CA ILE A 297 55.56 -5.30 -41.24
C ILE A 297 55.79 -5.42 -39.72
N GLY A 298 56.51 -6.48 -39.35
CA GLY A 298 57.69 -6.48 -38.48
C GLY A 298 57.69 -5.69 -37.17
N SER A 299 57.62 -6.41 -36.04
CA SER A 299 58.65 -6.30 -34.98
C SER A 299 58.58 -7.51 -34.05
N ARG A 300 59.47 -8.48 -34.30
CA ARG A 300 59.97 -9.41 -33.30
C ARG A 300 61.31 -8.87 -32.79
N SER A 301 61.35 -8.49 -31.52
CA SER A 301 62.59 -8.47 -30.74
C SER A 301 62.27 -8.75 -29.27
N TYR A 302 62.71 -9.93 -28.86
CA TYR A 302 63.33 -10.30 -27.58
C TYR A 302 62.87 -9.62 -26.27
N ALA A 303 62.31 -10.48 -25.42
CA ALA A 303 62.51 -10.59 -23.98
C ALA A 303 63.31 -9.47 -23.27
N GLN A 304 62.66 -8.78 -22.32
CA GLN A 304 63.11 -8.71 -20.91
C GLN A 304 62.13 -7.86 -20.06
N SER A 305 61.58 -8.51 -19.05
CA SER A 305 61.56 -8.05 -17.65
C SER A 305 60.73 -6.81 -17.22
N HIS A 306 59.81 -7.11 -16.31
CA HIS A 306 59.34 -6.31 -15.16
C HIS A 306 58.25 -5.23 -15.31
N ALA A 307 57.20 -5.48 -14.51
CA ALA A 307 56.45 -4.52 -13.68
C ALA A 307 55.15 -3.89 -14.24
N SER A 308 54.05 -4.27 -13.57
CA SER A 308 52.88 -3.44 -13.23
C SER A 308 52.02 -2.87 -14.37
N ARG A 309 50.86 -3.52 -14.61
CA ARG A 309 49.50 -2.97 -14.43
C ARG A 309 48.46 -3.74 -15.26
N ARG A 310 47.39 -4.14 -14.55
CA ARG A 310 45.98 -4.21 -14.99
C ARG A 310 45.57 -5.19 -16.11
N THR A 311 44.38 -5.75 -15.89
CA THR A 311 43.47 -6.47 -16.80
C THR A 311 43.91 -7.83 -17.34
N SER A 312 43.59 -8.88 -16.59
CA SER A 312 43.48 -10.24 -17.11
C SER A 312 42.15 -10.46 -17.83
N ASN A 313 42.23 -10.72 -19.13
CA ASN A 313 41.41 -11.67 -19.92
C ASN A 313 39.98 -11.95 -19.41
N ALA A 314 39.04 -11.07 -19.76
CA ALA A 314 37.64 -11.45 -19.87
C ALA A 314 37.36 -11.80 -21.33
N LYS A 315 37.06 -13.07 -21.60
CA LYS A 315 36.31 -13.49 -22.79
C LYS A 315 35.08 -12.56 -22.91
N PRO A 316 34.65 -12.14 -24.11
CA PRO A 316 33.40 -11.40 -24.22
C PRO A 316 32.29 -12.23 -23.54
N PRO A 317 31.43 -11.63 -22.71
CA PRO A 317 30.33 -12.37 -22.11
C PRO A 317 29.47 -12.85 -23.27
N LEU A 318 29.44 -14.17 -23.49
CA LEU A 318 28.38 -14.80 -24.26
C LEU A 318 27.10 -14.29 -23.62
N VAL A 319 26.34 -13.50 -24.37
CA VAL A 319 24.99 -13.10 -24.01
C VAL A 319 24.29 -14.37 -23.59
N ALA A 320 23.92 -14.45 -22.32
CA ALA A 320 23.13 -15.55 -21.81
C ALA A 320 21.83 -15.54 -22.62
N MET A 321 21.75 -16.40 -23.63
CA MET A 321 20.51 -16.66 -24.34
C MET A 321 19.51 -17.05 -23.27
N LYS A 322 18.51 -16.19 -23.05
CA LYS A 322 17.45 -16.45 -22.09
C LYS A 322 16.86 -17.81 -22.47
N PRO A 323 16.69 -18.75 -21.53
CA PRO A 323 16.05 -20.01 -21.82
C PRO A 323 14.69 -19.73 -22.46
N THR A 324 14.44 -20.30 -23.64
CA THR A 324 13.14 -20.18 -24.32
C THR A 324 12.04 -20.73 -23.41
N ALA A 325 10.79 -20.28 -23.60
CA ALA A 325 9.66 -20.70 -22.75
C ALA A 325 9.52 -22.23 -22.68
N ALA A 326 9.87 -22.94 -23.75
CA ALA A 326 9.92 -24.40 -23.80
C ALA A 326 10.93 -25.02 -22.82
N GLN A 327 12.08 -24.37 -22.60
CA GLN A 327 13.10 -24.81 -21.64
C GLN A 327 12.69 -24.53 -20.20
N ARG A 328 12.04 -23.38 -19.94
CA ARG A 328 11.48 -23.06 -18.62
C ARG A 328 10.36 -24.01 -18.21
N ASN A 329 9.46 -24.36 -19.14
CA ASN A 329 8.38 -25.31 -18.86
C ASN A 329 8.88 -26.73 -18.56
N ARG A 330 10.00 -27.14 -19.17
CA ARG A 330 10.62 -28.43 -18.88
C ARG A 330 11.24 -28.47 -17.49
N ASP A 331 11.89 -27.38 -17.07
CA ASP A 331 12.49 -27.28 -15.73
C ASP A 331 11.44 -27.12 -14.62
N THR A 332 10.31 -26.45 -14.86
CA THR A 332 9.19 -26.40 -13.91
C THR A 332 8.48 -27.74 -13.79
N ALA A 333 8.25 -28.46 -14.89
CA ALA A 333 7.65 -29.79 -14.87
C ALA A 333 8.52 -30.80 -14.08
N MET A 334 9.84 -30.78 -14.28
CA MET A 334 10.78 -31.64 -13.54
C MET A 334 10.86 -31.29 -12.04
N ARG A 335 10.57 -30.05 -11.66
CA ARG A 335 10.54 -29.60 -10.27
C ARG A 335 9.25 -30.00 -9.57
N GLU A 336 8.11 -29.86 -10.24
CA GLU A 336 6.81 -30.31 -9.73
C GLU A 336 6.76 -31.84 -9.57
N GLU A 337 7.40 -32.60 -10.46
CA GLU A 337 7.52 -34.06 -10.34
C GLU A 337 8.38 -34.49 -9.14
N ARG A 338 9.42 -33.74 -8.77
CA ARG A 338 10.19 -34.01 -7.55
C ARG A 338 9.42 -33.63 -6.28
N GLU A 339 8.67 -32.54 -6.30
CA GLU A 339 7.88 -32.10 -5.15
C GLU A 339 6.64 -32.99 -4.92
N SER A 340 6.06 -33.58 -5.96
CA SER A 340 4.96 -34.55 -5.83
C SER A 340 5.42 -35.87 -5.19
N VAL A 341 6.60 -36.38 -5.58
CA VAL A 341 7.19 -37.60 -5.00
C VAL A 341 7.59 -37.39 -3.54
N GLN A 342 7.97 -36.18 -3.15
CA GLN A 342 8.33 -35.85 -1.77
C GLN A 342 7.11 -35.67 -0.85
N ARG A 343 5.96 -35.23 -1.39
CA ARG A 343 4.70 -35.11 -0.63
C ARG A 343 4.00 -36.46 -0.40
N GLN A 344 4.19 -37.45 -1.27
CA GLN A 344 3.60 -38.78 -1.11
C GLN A 344 4.27 -39.66 -0.03
N ARG A 345 5.44 -39.29 0.50
CA ARG A 345 6.13 -40.02 1.58
C ARG A 345 5.95 -39.43 2.99
N GLY A 346 5.17 -38.37 3.16
CA GLY A 346 5.10 -37.59 4.40
C GLY A 346 3.85 -37.76 5.28
N MET A 347 2.86 -38.56 4.89
CA MET A 347 1.64 -38.75 5.69
C MET A 347 1.56 -40.15 6.27
N SER A 348 2.16 -40.34 7.45
CA SER A 348 1.82 -41.45 8.35
C SER A 348 2.44 -41.23 9.74
N VAL A 349 1.59 -41.36 10.76
CA VAL A 349 1.85 -41.57 12.19
C VAL A 349 1.83 -40.33 13.10
N CYS A 350 1.03 -40.55 14.15
CA CYS A 350 0.40 -39.67 15.11
C CYS A 350 1.29 -39.23 16.28
N SER A 351 0.70 -38.34 17.10
CA SER A 351 0.74 -38.32 18.57
C SER A 351 1.84 -37.55 19.31
N SER A 352 1.37 -36.47 19.95
CA SER A 352 1.35 -36.29 21.41
C SER A 352 2.64 -35.91 22.16
N GLY A 353 2.63 -34.68 22.68
CA GLY A 353 2.99 -34.38 24.07
C GLY A 353 4.43 -34.00 24.38
N GLY A 354 4.60 -33.05 25.30
CA GLY A 354 5.77 -32.99 26.19
C GLY A 354 6.52 -31.66 26.20
N ASP A 355 6.25 -30.86 27.22
CA ASP A 355 7.18 -29.86 27.75
C ASP A 355 8.58 -30.44 28.01
N ASN A 356 9.65 -29.70 27.68
CA ASN A 356 10.67 -29.31 28.66
C ASN A 356 11.80 -28.45 28.07
N ARG A 357 12.21 -27.49 28.89
CA ARG A 357 13.42 -26.69 28.81
C ARG A 357 14.67 -27.57 28.90
N SER A 358 15.74 -27.19 28.19
CA SER A 358 17.12 -26.94 28.71
C SER A 358 18.11 -26.88 27.55
N VAL A 359 18.80 -25.74 27.35
CA VAL A 359 20.22 -25.49 27.72
C VAL A 359 21.25 -26.21 26.83
N ALA A 360 21.93 -25.37 26.04
CA ALA A 360 23.32 -25.39 25.59
C ALA A 360 23.91 -26.64 24.90
N SER A 361 24.50 -26.43 23.72
CA SER A 361 25.97 -26.33 23.56
C SER A 361 26.43 -26.72 22.14
N SER A 362 27.33 -25.89 21.59
CA SER A 362 28.28 -26.19 20.50
C SER A 362 27.70 -26.41 19.09
N ARG A 363 28.29 -25.96 17.98
CA ARG A 363 29.60 -25.34 17.71
C ARG A 363 29.59 -24.92 16.21
N ARG A 364 30.23 -23.78 15.89
CA ARG A 364 30.90 -23.45 14.59
C ARG A 364 29.94 -23.19 13.39
N GLN A 365 30.10 -22.17 12.52
CA GLN A 365 31.26 -21.40 12.08
C GLN A 365 30.87 -19.95 11.68
N SER A 366 31.80 -19.04 11.94
CA SER A 366 31.85 -17.64 11.58
C SER A 366 32.31 -17.42 10.13
N LEU A 367 31.63 -16.56 9.36
CA LEU A 367 32.23 -15.74 8.30
C LEU A 367 31.56 -14.35 8.21
N SER A 368 32.30 -13.37 8.75
CA SER A 368 32.44 -11.93 8.41
C SER A 368 31.27 -11.16 7.75
N LYS A 369 30.68 -10.23 8.52
CA LYS A 369 30.07 -8.99 8.00
C LYS A 369 31.16 -7.92 7.87
N PRO A 370 31.18 -7.08 6.81
CA PRO A 370 32.14 -5.99 6.70
C PRO A 370 31.79 -4.86 7.69
N PRO A 371 32.79 -4.14 8.23
CA PRO A 371 32.54 -3.01 9.12
C PRO A 371 31.99 -1.83 8.32
N LEU A 372 30.85 -1.28 8.78
CA LEU A 372 30.33 -0.02 8.27
C LEU A 372 31.30 1.10 8.69
N VAL A 373 31.87 1.74 7.69
CA VAL A 373 32.68 2.96 7.82
C VAL A 373 31.83 4.03 8.50
N ALA A 374 32.33 4.57 9.60
CA ALA A 374 31.76 5.71 10.29
C ALA A 374 31.82 6.95 9.36
N ASN A 375 30.71 7.25 8.70
CA ASN A 375 30.56 8.49 7.96
C ASN A 375 30.51 9.65 8.96
N LYS A 376 31.61 10.39 9.05
CA LYS A 376 31.61 11.70 9.70
C LYS A 376 30.60 12.59 8.96
N PRO A 377 29.67 13.26 9.66
CA PRO A 377 28.70 14.12 9.01
C PRO A 377 29.41 15.25 8.28
N THR A 378 29.13 15.40 6.99
CA THR A 378 29.58 16.52 6.16
C THR A 378 29.06 17.84 6.74
N ALA A 379 29.83 18.93 6.65
CA ALA A 379 29.52 20.24 7.24
C ALA A 379 28.10 20.77 6.91
N ALA A 380 27.55 20.39 5.74
CA ALA A 380 26.18 20.73 5.35
C ALA A 380 25.08 20.06 6.21
N GLN A 381 25.35 18.88 6.78
CA GLN A 381 24.43 18.22 7.72
C GLN A 381 24.47 18.89 9.10
N ARG A 382 25.65 19.31 9.57
CA ARG A 382 25.77 20.06 10.83
C ARG A 382 25.09 21.42 10.78
N SER A 383 25.24 22.15 9.68
CA SER A 383 24.57 23.45 9.51
C SER A 383 23.05 23.33 9.54
N ARG A 384 22.49 22.28 8.93
CA ARG A 384 21.04 22.03 8.92
C ARG A 384 20.51 21.58 10.29
N GLU A 385 21.31 20.85 11.04
CA GLU A 385 20.98 20.39 12.39
C GLU A 385 21.04 21.55 13.40
N GLU A 386 22.02 22.44 13.28
CA GLU A 386 22.11 23.69 14.07
C GLU A 386 20.95 24.65 13.77
N GLU A 387 20.52 24.77 12.51
CA GLU A 387 19.37 25.60 12.14
C GLU A 387 18.04 25.04 12.68
N MET A 388 17.85 23.73 12.61
CA MET A 388 16.70 23.04 13.23
C MET A 388 16.68 23.19 14.75
N GLN A 389 17.85 23.16 15.39
CA GLN A 389 17.96 23.33 16.84
C GLN A 389 17.68 24.77 17.26
N ARG A 390 18.14 25.78 16.51
CA ARG A 390 17.79 27.19 16.71
C ARG A 390 16.29 27.46 16.54
N LEU A 391 15.64 26.82 15.56
CA LEU A 391 14.19 26.91 15.35
C LEU A 391 13.38 26.31 16.51
N ARG A 392 13.88 25.22 17.13
CA ARG A 392 13.26 24.65 18.34
C ARG A 392 13.44 25.57 19.54
N GLU A 393 14.64 26.09 19.76
CA GLU A 393 14.92 27.01 20.87
C GLU A 393 14.17 28.35 20.72
N GLN A 394 13.96 28.84 19.49
CA GLN A 394 13.10 30.01 19.24
C GLN A 394 11.63 29.71 19.58
N LYS A 395 11.08 28.57 19.12
CA LYS A 395 9.71 28.17 19.44
C LYS A 395 9.47 27.93 20.94
N GLU A 396 10.50 27.49 21.65
CA GLU A 396 10.44 27.27 23.09
C GLU A 396 10.53 28.59 23.88
N LYS A 397 11.30 29.58 23.37
CA LYS A 397 11.31 30.94 23.92
C LYS A 397 10.03 31.73 23.63
N GLU A 398 9.37 31.46 22.51
CA GLU A 398 8.12 32.11 22.11
C GLU A 398 6.90 31.58 22.89
N ASN A 399 6.98 30.35 23.43
CA ASN A 399 5.94 29.72 24.25
C ASN A 399 6.23 29.73 25.77
N ALA A 400 7.27 30.45 26.21
CA ALA A 400 7.54 30.59 27.63
C ALA A 400 6.49 31.54 28.28
N PRO A 401 5.74 31.11 29.30
CA PRO A 401 4.75 31.97 29.96
C PRO A 401 5.44 33.13 30.67
N GLN A 402 5.08 34.36 30.31
CA GLN A 402 5.54 35.55 31.00
C GLN A 402 5.08 35.56 32.47
N PRO A 403 5.96 35.96 33.42
CA PRO A 403 5.57 36.13 34.80
C PRO A 403 4.62 37.33 34.94
N ARG A 404 3.37 37.05 35.35
CA ARG A 404 2.36 38.07 35.70
C ARG A 404 2.89 38.99 36.79
N ARG A 405 3.11 40.26 36.44
CA ARG A 405 3.27 41.35 37.39
C ARG A 405 1.92 41.70 38.01
N THR A 406 1.93 41.87 39.32
CA THR A 406 0.88 42.44 40.16
C THR A 406 0.92 43.98 40.10
N SER A 407 -0.22 44.63 39.83
CA SER A 407 -0.52 46.01 40.25
C SER A 407 -2.03 46.24 40.21
N VAL A 408 -2.75 46.26 41.34
CA VAL A 408 -3.18 47.41 42.18
C VAL A 408 -4.28 48.30 41.56
N SER A 409 -5.38 48.47 42.34
CA SER A 409 -6.34 49.61 42.38
C SER A 409 -7.45 49.64 41.30
N SER A 410 -8.73 49.96 41.56
CA SER A 410 -9.48 50.44 42.75
C SER A 410 -10.97 50.07 42.57
N GLU A 411 -11.71 49.78 43.65
CA GLU A 411 -12.79 50.61 44.25
C GLU A 411 -14.21 50.04 44.04
N GLY A 412 -14.92 49.79 45.14
CA GLY A 412 -16.30 49.27 45.17
C GLY A 412 -16.62 48.38 46.39
N LYS A 413 -16.46 48.91 47.60
CA LYS A 413 -16.86 48.33 48.92
C LYS A 413 -18.37 48.59 49.19
N PRO A 414 -19.05 48.08 50.26
CA PRO A 414 -18.71 47.06 51.28
C PRO A 414 -19.92 46.10 51.62
N PRO A 415 -20.13 45.55 52.85
CA PRO A 415 -19.82 44.14 53.19
C PRO A 415 -20.95 43.35 53.91
N SER A 416 -20.79 42.04 54.12
CA SER A 416 -21.37 41.21 55.23
C SER A 416 -21.10 39.72 54.95
N VAL A 417 -20.77 38.79 55.85
CA VAL A 417 -20.53 38.69 57.31
C VAL A 417 -19.68 37.41 57.53
N ALA A 418 -18.94 37.37 58.64
CA ALA A 418 -18.19 36.29 59.32
C ALA A 418 -18.58 34.82 59.02
N GLY A 419 -17.76 33.78 59.21
CA GLY A 419 -16.55 33.43 59.98
C GLY A 419 -16.42 31.89 59.82
N LYS A 420 -15.35 31.13 60.09
CA LYS A 420 -14.38 31.08 61.19
C LYS A 420 -13.20 30.19 60.75
N THR A 421 -12.01 30.61 61.15
CA THR A 421 -10.80 29.86 61.56
C THR A 421 -10.83 28.32 61.65
N THR A 422 -9.76 27.67 61.16
CA THR A 422 -8.75 26.99 62.01
C THR A 422 -7.42 26.77 61.27
N MET A 423 -6.37 27.41 61.78
CA MET A 423 -4.95 27.07 61.58
C MET A 423 -4.64 25.72 62.24
N SER A 424 -3.81 24.89 61.61
CA SER A 424 -2.90 23.99 62.32
C SER A 424 -1.64 23.79 61.49
N GLN A 425 -0.59 24.51 61.88
CA GLN A 425 0.78 24.23 61.50
C GLN A 425 1.28 23.05 62.34
N ARG A 426 1.94 22.08 61.71
CA ARG A 426 2.87 21.20 62.42
C ARG A 426 4.12 20.98 61.57
N SER A 427 5.14 21.75 61.89
CA SER A 427 6.53 21.52 61.54
C SER A 427 7.02 20.23 62.20
N ARG A 428 7.74 19.39 61.47
CA ARG A 428 8.80 18.54 62.03
C ARG A 428 9.99 18.50 61.09
N SER A 429 11.02 19.22 61.52
CA SER A 429 12.43 19.01 61.23
C SER A 429 12.83 17.56 61.52
N ASN A 430 13.61 16.95 60.63
CA ASN A 430 14.47 15.82 60.97
C ASN A 430 15.89 16.15 60.50
N SER A 431 16.69 16.65 61.45
CA SER A 431 18.14 16.71 61.38
C SER A 431 18.69 15.57 62.24
N LEU A 432 19.36 14.64 61.58
CA LEU A 432 20.67 14.05 61.90
C LEU A 432 21.09 13.77 63.37
N VAL A 433 21.63 12.54 63.51
CA VAL A 433 22.65 12.01 64.45
C VAL A 433 22.16 11.30 65.72
N GLY A 434 22.59 10.04 65.78
CA GLY A 434 22.45 9.02 66.82
C GLY A 434 22.88 7.71 66.20
#